data_AF-A0A3D2EXV2-F1
#
_entry.id   AF-A0A3D2EXV2-F1
#
_cell.length_a   1.000
_cell.length_b   1.000
_cell.length_c   1.000
_cell.angle_alpha   90.00
_cell.angle_beta   90.00
_cell.angle_gamma   90.00
#
_symmetry.space_group_name_H-M   'P 1'
#
loop_
_entity.id
_entity.type
_entity.pdbx_description
1 polymer ?
#
loop_
_entity_poly.entity_id
_entity_poly.type
_entity_poly.pdbx_seq_one_letter_code
_entity_poly.pdbx_strand_id
1 'polypeptide(L)'
;PAYDVAAAKALMAEAGYGDGFSITLNCPNDRYINDEAICQAAVGMLGRIGIKVNLDAKPKAQHFPLIQNRTTEFYMLGWGVPTFDSAYIFSYLLHTSGDKRGTWNGTGYSNTDVDAMITSLDSEVDLAQRNATIAKIWDQVQEDVVYLPIHNQVLNWTMKDNIDFAVQPEDQPHFKYLSFK
;
A
#
# COMPACT_ATOMS: atom_id res chain seq x y z
N PRO A 1 -15.47 1.80 -4.59
CA PRO A 1 -16.69 1.16 -5.15
C PRO A 1 -17.32 0.23 -4.11
N ALA A 2 -18.62 -0.04 -4.19
CA ALA A 2 -19.28 -1.03 -3.32
C ALA A 2 -18.90 -2.46 -3.72
N TYR A 3 -19.02 -3.42 -2.79
CA TYR A 3 -18.74 -4.83 -3.05
C TYR A 3 -19.81 -5.45 -3.97
N ASP A 4 -19.42 -5.82 -5.19
CA ASP A 4 -20.31 -6.41 -6.19
C ASP A 4 -19.58 -7.47 -7.04
N VAL A 5 -19.92 -8.75 -6.80
CA VAL A 5 -19.32 -9.89 -7.52
C VAL A 5 -19.84 -10.00 -8.96
N ALA A 6 -21.09 -9.62 -9.21
CA ALA A 6 -21.68 -9.74 -10.54
C ALA A 6 -21.06 -8.70 -11.48
N ALA A 7 -20.91 -7.45 -11.01
CA ALA A 7 -20.22 -6.41 -11.75
C ALA A 7 -18.74 -6.78 -12.01
N ALA A 8 -18.04 -7.31 -11.01
CA ALA A 8 -16.65 -7.76 -11.18
C ALA A 8 -16.51 -8.86 -12.24
N LYS A 9 -17.42 -9.85 -12.27
CA LYS A 9 -17.44 -10.88 -13.33
C LYS A 9 -17.71 -10.30 -14.71
N ALA A 10 -18.60 -9.32 -14.83
CA ALA A 10 -18.89 -8.65 -16.09
C ALA A 10 -17.65 -7.92 -16.61
N LEU A 11 -16.93 -7.19 -15.75
CA LEU A 11 -15.66 -6.53 -16.09
C LEU A 11 -14.57 -7.53 -16.49
N MET A 12 -14.48 -8.66 -15.81
CA MET A 12 -13.55 -9.74 -16.19
C MET A 12 -13.85 -10.26 -17.61
N ALA A 13 -15.13 -10.45 -17.94
CA ALA A 13 -15.54 -10.89 -19.28
C ALA A 13 -15.27 -9.81 -20.35
N GLU A 14 -15.58 -8.55 -20.07
CA GLU A 14 -15.30 -7.40 -20.95
C GLU A 14 -13.80 -7.26 -21.24
N ALA A 15 -12.96 -7.49 -20.23
CA ALA A 15 -11.52 -7.48 -20.35
C ALA A 15 -10.93 -8.73 -21.05
N GLY A 16 -11.76 -9.69 -21.46
CA GLY A 16 -11.33 -10.93 -22.12
C GLY A 16 -10.87 -12.05 -21.18
N TYR A 17 -11.09 -11.91 -19.88
CA TYR A 17 -10.72 -12.87 -18.83
C TYR A 17 -11.96 -13.53 -18.18
N GLY A 18 -13.03 -13.75 -18.95
CA GLY A 18 -14.29 -14.33 -18.44
C GLY A 18 -14.12 -15.73 -17.83
N ASP A 19 -13.16 -16.51 -18.33
CA ASP A 19 -12.79 -17.83 -17.80
C ASP A 19 -11.82 -17.74 -16.61
N GLY A 20 -11.42 -16.52 -16.23
CA GLY A 20 -10.44 -16.25 -15.20
C GLY A 20 -8.98 -16.44 -15.65
N PHE A 21 -8.08 -16.39 -14.69
CA PHE A 21 -6.64 -16.62 -14.88
C PHE A 21 -6.01 -17.07 -13.55
N SER A 22 -4.75 -17.50 -13.60
CA SER A 22 -3.97 -17.81 -12.39
C SER A 22 -2.96 -16.71 -12.11
N ILE A 23 -2.76 -16.39 -10.84
CA ILE A 23 -1.73 -15.43 -10.40
C ILE A 23 -1.14 -15.86 -9.06
N THR A 24 0.12 -15.50 -8.81
CA THR A 24 0.77 -15.67 -7.52
C THR A 24 0.57 -14.42 -6.67
N LEU A 25 0.04 -14.60 -5.46
CA LEU A 25 -0.05 -13.54 -4.46
C LEU A 25 1.07 -13.74 -3.43
N ASN A 26 2.10 -12.91 -3.49
CA ASN A 26 3.17 -12.89 -2.50
C ASN A 26 2.73 -12.10 -1.27
N CYS A 27 2.83 -12.71 -0.09
CA CYS A 27 2.44 -12.09 1.17
C CYS A 27 3.50 -12.28 2.26
N PRO A 28 3.70 -11.29 3.13
CA PRO A 28 4.40 -11.54 4.37
C PRO A 28 3.51 -12.38 5.31
N ASN A 29 4.14 -13.07 6.27
CA ASN A 29 3.45 -13.79 7.34
C ASN A 29 3.96 -13.45 8.76
N ASP A 30 4.84 -12.47 8.86
CA ASP A 30 5.49 -12.05 10.12
C ASP A 30 5.73 -10.54 10.18
N ARG A 31 5.06 -9.76 9.32
CA ARG A 31 5.33 -8.32 9.17
C ARG A 31 4.21 -7.43 9.69
N TYR A 32 2.97 -7.74 9.33
CA TYR A 32 1.80 -6.92 9.66
C TYR A 32 0.84 -7.72 10.54
N ILE A 33 -0.12 -7.02 11.16
CA ILE A 33 -1.16 -7.71 11.92
C ILE A 33 -2.01 -8.49 10.93
N ASN A 34 -2.04 -9.82 11.09
CA ASN A 34 -2.85 -10.74 10.28
C ASN A 34 -2.53 -10.78 8.78
N ASP A 35 -1.31 -10.40 8.35
CA ASP A 35 -0.94 -10.39 6.92
C ASP A 35 -1.31 -11.68 6.16
N GLU A 36 -0.90 -12.84 6.64
CA GLU A 36 -1.23 -14.11 6.00
C GLU A 36 -2.74 -14.37 5.95
N ALA A 37 -3.47 -14.07 7.03
CA ALA A 37 -4.91 -14.28 7.11
C ALA A 37 -5.69 -13.31 6.20
N ILE A 38 -5.23 -12.07 6.04
CA ILE A 38 -5.79 -11.11 5.09
C ILE A 38 -5.58 -11.62 3.66
N CYS A 39 -4.39 -12.12 3.33
CA CYS A 39 -4.12 -12.69 2.01
C CYS A 39 -4.94 -13.96 1.73
N GLN A 40 -5.10 -14.85 2.71
CA GLN A 40 -6.01 -16.00 2.63
C GLN A 40 -7.45 -15.58 2.33
N ALA A 41 -7.93 -14.51 2.96
CA ALA A 41 -9.26 -13.96 2.66
C ALA A 41 -9.33 -13.42 1.22
N ALA A 42 -8.30 -12.70 0.75
CA ALA A 42 -8.21 -12.20 -0.61
C ALA A 42 -8.23 -13.32 -1.65
N VAL A 43 -7.57 -14.46 -1.41
CA VAL A 43 -7.64 -15.67 -2.25
C VAL A 43 -9.09 -16.12 -2.44
N GLY A 44 -9.83 -16.23 -1.34
CA GLY A 44 -11.24 -16.63 -1.39
C GLY A 44 -12.13 -15.61 -2.11
N MET A 45 -11.86 -14.31 -1.96
CA MET A 45 -12.61 -13.25 -2.63
C MET A 45 -12.35 -13.22 -4.14
N LEU A 46 -11.09 -13.29 -4.56
CA LEU A 46 -10.68 -13.31 -5.96
C LEU A 46 -11.13 -14.60 -6.67
N GLY A 47 -11.14 -15.72 -5.95
CA GLY A 47 -11.68 -16.99 -6.46
C GLY A 47 -13.16 -16.90 -6.87
N ARG A 48 -13.97 -16.03 -6.24
CA ARG A 48 -15.39 -15.84 -6.60
C ARG A 48 -15.57 -15.28 -8.00
N ILE A 49 -14.56 -14.61 -8.55
CA ILE A 49 -14.55 -14.03 -9.90
C ILE A 49 -13.66 -14.81 -10.89
N GLY A 50 -13.29 -16.05 -10.54
CA GLY A 50 -12.54 -16.94 -11.43
C GLY A 50 -11.02 -16.79 -11.37
N ILE A 51 -10.49 -15.90 -10.52
CA ILE A 51 -9.04 -15.74 -10.37
C ILE A 51 -8.50 -16.82 -9.43
N LYS A 52 -7.67 -17.71 -9.96
CA LYS A 52 -6.95 -18.73 -9.18
C LYS A 52 -5.70 -18.11 -8.57
N VAL A 53 -5.77 -17.77 -7.29
CA VAL A 53 -4.64 -17.22 -6.55
C VAL A 53 -3.79 -18.34 -5.95
N ASN A 54 -2.52 -18.42 -6.34
CA ASN A 54 -1.50 -19.23 -5.68
C ASN A 54 -0.88 -18.38 -4.56
N LEU A 55 -1.31 -18.61 -3.32
CA LEU A 55 -0.80 -17.85 -2.18
C LEU A 55 0.63 -18.29 -1.85
N ASP A 56 1.54 -17.31 -1.80
CA ASP A 56 2.92 -17.49 -1.37
C ASP A 56 3.19 -16.62 -0.13
N ALA A 57 2.93 -17.19 1.05
CA ALA A 57 3.14 -16.53 2.33
C ALA A 57 4.52 -16.89 2.91
N LYS A 58 5.38 -15.88 3.16
CA LYS A 58 6.76 -16.07 3.63
C LYS A 58 7.20 -14.98 4.60
N PRO A 59 8.27 -15.19 5.40
CA PRO A 59 8.83 -14.15 6.25
C PRO A 59 9.23 -12.90 5.45
N LYS A 60 9.12 -11.71 6.06
CA LYS A 60 9.40 -10.40 5.43
C LYS A 60 10.75 -10.32 4.73
N ALA A 61 11.75 -11.01 5.28
CA ALA A 61 13.11 -11.05 4.75
C ALA A 61 13.19 -11.74 3.37
N GLN A 62 12.24 -12.61 3.05
CA GLN A 62 12.11 -13.25 1.74
C GLN A 62 11.08 -12.55 0.86
N HIS A 63 10.00 -12.01 1.46
CA HIS A 63 8.93 -11.30 0.75
C HIS A 63 9.39 -9.99 0.09
N PHE A 64 9.99 -9.08 0.85
CA PHE A 64 10.34 -7.75 0.32
C PHE A 64 11.35 -7.73 -0.82
N PRO A 65 12.37 -8.62 -0.86
CA PRO A 65 13.24 -8.74 -2.02
C PRO A 65 12.48 -9.03 -3.32
N LEU A 66 11.35 -9.76 -3.28
CA LEU A 66 10.55 -10.02 -4.48
C LEU A 66 9.97 -8.73 -5.06
N ILE A 67 9.48 -7.84 -4.20
CA ILE A 67 8.95 -6.54 -4.60
C ILE A 67 10.08 -5.63 -5.11
N GLN A 68 11.19 -5.54 -4.37
CA GLN A 68 12.31 -4.67 -4.76
C GLN A 68 12.97 -5.10 -6.06
N ASN A 69 13.15 -6.41 -6.26
CA ASN A 69 13.74 -6.98 -7.48
C ASN A 69 12.73 -7.09 -8.62
N ARG A 70 11.47 -6.70 -8.42
CA ARG A 70 10.39 -6.74 -9.42
C ARG A 70 10.14 -8.16 -9.94
N THR A 71 10.19 -9.16 -9.07
CA THR A 71 9.98 -10.58 -9.38
C THR A 71 8.67 -11.11 -8.78
N THR A 72 7.66 -10.26 -8.66
CA THR A 72 6.33 -10.56 -8.10
C THR A 72 5.26 -10.22 -9.13
N GLU A 73 4.20 -11.03 -9.19
CA GLU A 73 3.05 -10.78 -10.07
C GLU A 73 2.00 -9.92 -9.35
N PHE A 74 1.70 -10.28 -8.10
CA PHE A 74 0.76 -9.58 -7.24
C PHE A 74 1.22 -9.71 -5.78
N TYR A 75 1.14 -8.64 -5.00
CA TYR A 75 1.75 -8.61 -3.66
C TYR A 75 0.95 -7.81 -2.65
N MET A 76 1.09 -8.21 -1.38
CA MET A 76 0.69 -7.38 -0.24
C MET A 76 1.84 -6.46 0.19
N LEU A 77 1.53 -5.17 0.33
CA LEU A 77 2.43 -4.17 0.90
C LEU A 77 1.66 -3.31 1.90
N GLY A 78 2.27 -3.07 3.05
CA GLY A 78 1.86 -2.04 4.00
C GLY A 78 2.93 -0.94 4.03
N TRP A 79 2.49 0.31 4.18
CA TRP A 79 3.38 1.46 4.16
C TRP A 79 3.01 2.44 5.27
N GLY A 80 3.95 2.72 6.17
CA GLY A 80 3.82 3.78 7.17
C GLY A 80 4.33 5.11 6.62
N VAL A 81 3.81 6.24 7.10
CA VAL A 81 4.19 7.58 6.66
C VAL A 81 4.72 8.39 7.85
N PRO A 82 6.02 8.26 8.20
CA PRO A 82 6.59 8.94 9.37
C PRO A 82 6.54 10.46 9.30
N THR A 83 6.53 11.02 8.08
CA THR A 83 6.51 12.47 7.84
C THR A 83 5.12 13.07 7.96
N PHE A 84 4.06 12.24 7.99
CA PHE A 84 2.66 12.64 7.84
C PHE A 84 2.36 13.45 6.56
N ASP A 85 3.19 13.29 5.52
CA ASP A 85 3.08 14.03 4.27
C ASP A 85 2.95 13.09 3.05
N SER A 86 1.99 13.34 2.17
CA SER A 86 1.74 12.50 0.99
C SER A 86 2.90 12.46 0.00
N ALA A 87 3.74 13.51 -0.07
CA ALA A 87 4.92 13.53 -0.92
C ALA A 87 5.87 12.36 -0.63
N TYR A 88 5.85 11.84 0.61
CA TYR A 88 6.58 10.62 0.98
C TYR A 88 6.08 9.40 0.21
N ILE A 89 4.78 9.10 0.24
CA ILE A 89 4.22 7.97 -0.51
C ILE A 89 4.45 8.17 -2.01
N PHE A 90 4.19 9.38 -2.50
CA PHE A 90 4.31 9.69 -3.92
C PHE A 90 5.72 9.47 -4.44
N SER A 91 6.72 9.98 -3.72
CA SER A 91 8.11 9.85 -4.09
C SER A 91 8.60 8.40 -4.06
N TYR A 92 8.19 7.60 -3.07
CA TYR A 92 8.70 6.23 -2.93
C TYR A 92 7.94 5.20 -3.78
N LEU A 93 6.61 5.29 -3.82
CA LEU A 93 5.74 4.23 -4.34
C LEU A 93 5.13 4.53 -5.72
N LEU A 94 4.96 5.80 -6.10
CA LEU A 94 4.18 6.18 -7.29
C LEU A 94 5.03 6.81 -8.39
N HIS A 95 6.04 7.61 -8.05
CA HIS A 95 6.90 8.18 -9.07
C HIS A 95 7.55 7.07 -9.91
N THR A 96 7.71 7.29 -11.22
CA THR A 96 8.44 6.39 -12.10
C THR A 96 9.81 6.07 -11.51
N SER A 97 10.22 4.81 -11.49
CA SER A 97 11.50 4.40 -10.89
C SER A 97 12.68 5.11 -11.55
N GLY A 98 13.54 5.75 -10.74
CA GLY A 98 14.77 6.41 -11.19
C GLY A 98 15.75 6.64 -10.04
N ASP A 99 16.82 7.39 -10.28
CA ASP A 99 17.93 7.54 -9.31
C ASP A 99 17.52 8.18 -7.98
N LYS A 100 16.49 9.04 -7.98
CA LYS A 100 16.07 9.83 -6.81
C LYS A 100 14.72 9.43 -6.21
N ARG A 101 13.84 8.83 -7.01
CA ARG A 101 12.43 8.55 -6.66
C ARG A 101 11.98 7.22 -7.27
N GLY A 102 10.85 6.71 -6.81
CA GLY A 102 10.28 5.43 -7.23
C GLY A 102 11.07 4.22 -6.73
N THR A 103 11.93 4.39 -5.72
CA THR A 103 12.80 3.32 -5.20
C THR A 103 12.03 2.10 -4.68
N TRP A 104 10.76 2.30 -4.32
CA TRP A 104 9.82 1.26 -3.87
C TRP A 104 8.58 1.13 -4.76
N ASN A 105 8.61 1.66 -5.98
CA ASN A 105 7.52 1.50 -6.95
C ASN A 105 7.50 0.08 -7.53
N GLY A 106 7.02 -0.88 -6.74
CA GLY A 106 6.89 -2.30 -7.10
C GLY A 106 5.88 -2.57 -8.21
N THR A 107 4.93 -1.65 -8.43
CA THR A 107 3.90 -1.76 -9.46
C THR A 107 4.42 -1.50 -10.86
N GLY A 108 5.55 -0.77 -10.96
CA GLY A 108 6.04 -0.27 -12.24
C GLY A 108 5.19 0.87 -12.82
N TYR A 109 4.30 1.47 -12.02
CA TYR A 109 3.48 2.60 -12.43
C TYR A 109 4.34 3.75 -12.96
N SER A 110 3.90 4.36 -14.05
CA SER A 110 4.61 5.43 -14.73
C SER A 110 3.62 6.35 -15.42
N ASN A 111 3.63 7.62 -15.02
CA ASN A 111 2.79 8.66 -15.58
C ASN A 111 3.56 9.99 -15.49
N THR A 112 3.88 10.57 -16.64
CA THR A 112 4.74 11.76 -16.73
C THR A 112 4.13 13.00 -16.07
N ASP A 113 2.81 13.13 -16.11
CA ASP A 113 2.10 14.26 -15.51
C ASP A 113 2.10 14.13 -13.98
N VAL A 114 1.88 12.91 -13.49
CA VAL A 114 2.00 12.59 -12.06
C VAL A 114 3.44 12.82 -11.58
N ASP A 115 4.45 12.34 -12.29
CA ASP A 115 5.86 12.54 -11.93
C ASP A 115 6.23 14.03 -11.82
N ALA A 116 5.74 14.85 -12.77
CA ALA A 116 5.94 16.30 -12.76
C ALA A 116 5.27 16.95 -11.54
N MET A 117 4.02 16.58 -11.23
CA MET A 117 3.32 17.06 -10.04
C MET A 117 4.07 16.66 -8.76
N ILE A 118 4.52 15.41 -8.64
CA ILE A 118 5.27 14.92 -7.48
C ILE A 118 6.55 15.74 -7.28
N THR A 119 7.29 15.99 -8.37
CA THR A 119 8.53 16.78 -8.31
C THR A 119 8.27 18.23 -7.89
N SER A 120 7.15 18.82 -8.30
CA SER A 120 6.81 20.21 -7.94
C SER A 120 6.57 20.42 -6.44
N LEU A 121 6.14 19.38 -5.71
CA LEU A 121 5.81 19.47 -4.28
C LEU A 121 7.02 19.82 -3.40
N ASP A 122 8.25 19.57 -3.86
CA ASP A 122 9.48 19.81 -3.11
C ASP A 122 9.82 21.29 -2.97
N SER A 123 9.34 22.13 -3.91
CA SER A 123 9.62 23.56 -3.95
C SER A 123 8.39 24.44 -3.71
N GLU A 124 7.20 23.86 -3.62
CA GLU A 124 5.97 24.60 -3.38
C GLU A 124 5.82 24.92 -1.88
N VAL A 125 5.76 26.21 -1.57
CA VAL A 125 5.67 26.73 -0.19
C VAL A 125 4.27 27.25 0.14
N ASP A 126 3.44 27.52 -0.86
CA ASP A 126 2.04 27.83 -0.67
C ASP A 126 1.25 26.55 -0.35
N LEU A 127 0.74 26.48 0.88
CA LEU A 127 0.04 25.29 1.37
C LEU A 127 -1.26 25.00 0.61
N ALA A 128 -1.98 26.02 0.15
CA ALA A 128 -3.24 25.82 -0.57
C ALA A 128 -2.96 25.24 -1.96
N GLN A 129 -1.96 25.78 -2.66
CA GLN A 129 -1.51 25.27 -3.95
C GLN A 129 -0.93 23.86 -3.83
N ARG A 130 -0.08 23.61 -2.82
CA ARG A 130 0.50 22.28 -2.56
C ARG A 130 -0.58 21.24 -2.28
N ASN A 131 -1.57 21.56 -1.45
CA ASN A 131 -2.69 20.66 -1.15
C ASN A 131 -3.56 20.38 -2.38
N ALA A 132 -3.79 21.37 -3.23
CA ALA A 132 -4.52 21.17 -4.48
C ALA A 132 -3.76 20.22 -5.43
N THR A 133 -2.43 20.34 -5.52
CA THR A 133 -1.58 19.42 -6.30
C THR A 133 -1.60 18.01 -5.72
N ILE A 134 -1.51 17.86 -4.39
CA ILE A 134 -1.62 16.56 -3.71
C ILE A 134 -2.97 15.88 -4.02
N ALA A 135 -4.07 16.64 -3.97
CA ALA A 135 -5.41 16.11 -4.28
C ALA A 135 -5.47 15.59 -5.73
N LYS A 136 -4.96 16.35 -6.70
CA LYS A 136 -4.91 15.90 -8.11
C LYS A 136 -4.12 14.62 -8.31
N ILE A 137 -2.98 14.47 -7.63
CA ILE A 137 -2.20 13.23 -7.69
C ILE A 137 -3.02 12.07 -7.13
N TRP A 138 -3.70 12.25 -5.99
CA TRP A 138 -4.54 11.22 -5.42
C TRP A 138 -5.74 10.85 -6.30
N ASP A 139 -6.38 11.81 -6.94
CA ASP A 139 -7.48 11.57 -7.87
C ASP A 139 -7.00 10.71 -9.05
N GLN A 140 -5.90 11.08 -9.70
CA GLN A 140 -5.34 10.32 -10.82
C GLN A 140 -4.92 8.90 -10.41
N VAL A 141 -4.23 8.74 -9.28
CA VAL A 141 -3.72 7.44 -8.82
C VAL A 141 -4.86 6.50 -8.39
N GLN A 142 -5.95 7.05 -7.86
CA GLN A 142 -7.14 6.28 -7.55
C GLN A 142 -7.92 5.87 -8.81
N GLU A 143 -7.97 6.74 -9.82
CA GLU A 143 -8.52 6.41 -11.14
C GLU A 143 -7.72 5.31 -11.83
N ASP A 144 -6.39 5.37 -11.75
CA ASP A 144 -5.49 4.36 -12.33
C ASP A 144 -5.45 3.04 -11.53
N VAL A 145 -6.04 3.00 -10.34
CA VAL A 145 -6.10 1.83 -9.44
C VAL A 145 -4.72 1.19 -9.22
N VAL A 146 -3.71 2.01 -8.92
CA VAL A 146 -2.30 1.54 -8.76
C VAL A 146 -2.17 0.54 -7.62
N TYR A 147 -2.94 0.71 -6.56
CA TYR A 147 -3.06 -0.23 -5.44
C TYR A 147 -4.52 -0.49 -5.12
N LEU A 148 -4.81 -1.68 -4.59
CA LEU A 148 -6.10 -2.02 -3.98
C LEU A 148 -6.02 -1.77 -2.46
N PRO A 149 -6.63 -0.69 -1.93
CA PRO A 149 -6.58 -0.42 -0.50
C PRO A 149 -7.44 -1.43 0.26
N ILE A 150 -6.86 -2.09 1.28
CA ILE A 150 -7.56 -3.11 2.06
C ILE A 150 -8.03 -2.55 3.41
N HIS A 151 -7.12 -1.96 4.18
CA HIS A 151 -7.43 -1.34 5.47
C HIS A 151 -6.31 -0.38 5.91
N ASN A 152 -6.62 0.46 6.89
CA ASN A 152 -5.61 1.13 7.71
C ASN A 152 -5.36 0.29 8.97
N GLN A 153 -4.10 0.05 9.34
CA GLN A 153 -3.78 -0.72 10.54
C GLN A 153 -3.79 0.21 11.76
N VAL A 154 -4.50 -0.18 12.81
CA VAL A 154 -4.50 0.55 14.10
C VAL A 154 -3.29 0.16 14.95
N LEU A 155 -2.75 1.13 15.69
CA LEU A 155 -1.63 0.89 16.59
C LEU A 155 -2.12 0.24 17.88
N ASN A 156 -1.49 -0.88 18.26
CA ASN A 156 -1.82 -1.62 19.47
C ASN A 156 -0.60 -1.65 20.39
N TRP A 157 -0.56 -0.76 21.37
CA TRP A 157 0.46 -0.75 22.41
C TRP A 157 -0.09 -1.39 23.68
N THR A 158 0.67 -2.31 24.27
CA THR A 158 0.35 -2.90 25.58
C THR A 158 1.42 -2.50 26.58
N MET A 159 0.99 -2.02 27.74
CA MET A 159 1.85 -1.53 28.80
C MET A 159 1.41 -2.08 30.15
N LYS A 160 2.33 -2.11 31.12
CA LYS A 160 1.95 -2.36 32.52
C LYS A 160 1.08 -1.21 33.03
N ASP A 161 0.21 -1.52 33.99
CA ASP A 161 -0.72 -0.56 34.60
C ASP A 161 -0.02 0.62 35.26
N ASN A 162 1.19 0.42 35.79
CA ASN A 162 2.04 1.43 36.42
C ASN A 162 2.84 2.30 35.44
N ILE A 163 2.70 2.10 34.13
CA ILE A 163 3.33 2.93 33.10
C ILE A 163 2.29 3.90 32.55
N ASP A 164 2.67 5.17 32.44
CA ASP A 164 1.94 6.19 31.69
C ASP A 164 2.80 6.65 30.51
N PHE A 165 2.34 6.31 29.30
CA PHE A 165 3.08 6.56 28.07
C PHE A 165 2.12 6.57 26.86
N ALA A 166 1.98 7.74 26.24
CA ALA A 166 1.07 7.92 25.12
C ALA A 166 1.58 7.22 23.84
N VAL A 167 0.67 6.55 23.13
CA VAL A 167 0.92 5.99 21.80
C VAL A 167 1.26 7.12 20.84
N GLN A 168 2.40 7.00 20.16
CA GLN A 168 2.81 7.99 19.16
C GLN A 168 2.22 7.63 17.79
N PRO A 169 1.69 8.60 17.01
CA PRO A 169 1.07 8.34 15.70
C PRO A 169 1.98 7.66 14.66
N GLU A 170 3.29 7.82 14.80
CA GLU A 170 4.34 7.22 13.96
C GLU A 170 4.76 5.81 14.41
N ASP A 171 4.10 5.24 15.43
CA ASP A 171 4.38 3.92 16.02
C ASP A 171 5.82 3.78 16.56
N GLN A 172 6.39 4.87 17.09
CA GLN A 172 7.72 4.88 17.70
C GLN A 172 7.67 5.22 19.20
N PRO A 173 8.24 4.39 20.08
CA PRO A 173 8.29 4.70 21.51
C PRO A 173 9.28 5.82 21.81
N HIS A 174 8.76 7.03 22.02
CA HIS A 174 9.49 8.15 22.60
C HIS A 174 9.65 8.02 24.13
N PHE A 175 10.57 7.15 24.57
CA PHE A 175 10.79 6.85 26.00
C PHE A 175 11.05 8.08 26.90
N LYS A 176 11.45 9.22 26.34
CA LYS A 176 11.55 10.50 27.07
C LYS A 176 10.22 10.99 27.66
N TYR A 177 9.09 10.52 27.12
CA TYR A 177 7.74 10.84 27.60
C TYR A 177 7.16 9.76 28.51
N LEU A 178 7.91 8.68 28.77
CA LEU A 178 7.48 7.64 29.68
C LEU A 178 7.55 8.15 31.11
N SER A 179 6.45 8.00 31.85
CA SER A 179 6.39 8.19 33.29
C SER A 179 5.83 6.95 33.99
N PHE A 180 6.07 6.86 35.30
CA PHE A 180 5.44 5.87 36.16
C PHE A 180 4.30 6.55 36.91
N LYS A 181 3.19 5.82 37.09
CA LYS A 181 2.06 6.28 37.90
C LYS A 181 2.35 6.18 39.39
#